data_AF-A0A2Z6LKH0-F1
#
_entry.id   AF-A0A2Z6LKH0-F1
#
_cell.length_a   1.000
_cell.length_b   1.000
_cell.length_c   1.000
_cell.angle_alpha   90.00
_cell.angle_beta   90.00
_cell.angle_gamma   90.00
#
_symmetry.space_group_name_H-M   'P 1'
#
loop_
_entity.id
_entity.type
_entity.pdbx_description
1 polymer ?
#
loop_
_entity_poly.entity_id
_entity_poly.type
_entity_poly.pdbx_seq_one_letter_code
_entity_poly.pdbx_strand_id
1 'polypeptide(L)'
;VETLQLELQQVREENNTLRFMLEVMSLKCTKLESQLQEIKKEEQKGTSSNQIGLVPNFDSSKRARLEFPTAKKPLEVFVRTNPNDDSLTIKDGYQWRKYGQKVTKDNASPRAYFRCSMAPSCPAKKKHWLKQLHKISPVNISVNV
;
A
#
# COMPACT_ATOMS: atom_id res chain seq x y z
N VAL A 1 -21.59 25.35 32.96
CA VAL A 1 -21.50 24.08 33.73
C VAL A 1 -21.97 22.93 32.86
N GLU A 2 -23.17 23.00 32.28
CA GLU A 2 -23.69 21.97 31.36
C GLU A 2 -22.83 21.75 30.10
N THR A 3 -22.30 22.82 29.51
CA THR A 3 -21.38 22.73 28.36
C THR A 3 -20.13 21.91 28.65
N LEU A 4 -19.48 22.15 29.80
CA LEU A 4 -18.30 21.41 30.24
C LEU A 4 -18.63 19.95 30.57
N GLN A 5 -19.84 19.66 31.05
CA GLN A 5 -20.29 18.29 31.30
C GLN A 5 -20.45 17.50 29.99
N LEU A 6 -20.99 18.13 28.94
CA LEU A 6 -21.11 17.54 27.61
C LEU A 6 -19.73 17.27 26.99
N GLU A 7 -18.81 18.24 27.05
CA GLU A 7 -17.44 18.06 26.55
C GLU A 7 -16.71 16.91 27.28
N LEU A 8 -16.85 16.84 28.61
CA LEU A 8 -16.27 15.75 29.40
C LEU A 8 -16.86 14.39 29.01
N GLN A 9 -18.16 14.33 28.73
CA GLN A 9 -18.81 13.09 28.29
C GLN A 9 -18.33 12.67 26.90
N GLN A 10 -18.24 13.61 25.95
CA GLN A 10 -17.69 13.34 24.62
C GLN A 10 -16.25 12.81 24.70
N VAL A 11 -15.39 13.47 25.49
CA VAL A 11 -14.00 13.03 25.68
C VAL A 11 -13.93 11.63 26.32
N ARG A 12 -14.86 11.29 27.21
CA ARG A 12 -14.94 9.92 27.77
C ARG A 12 -15.30 8.89 26.70
N GLU A 13 -16.26 9.20 25.84
CA GLU A 13 -16.68 8.32 24.76
C GLU A 13 -15.55 8.11 23.75
N GLU A 14 -14.87 9.19 23.34
CA GLU A 14 -13.69 9.12 22.46
C GLU A 14 -12.57 8.27 23.07
N ASN A 15 -12.27 8.45 24.36
CA ASN A 15 -11.28 7.63 25.06
C ASN A 15 -11.67 6.15 25.12
N ASN A 16 -12.96 5.84 25.27
CA ASN A 16 -13.45 4.46 25.24
C ASN A 16 -13.28 3.84 23.84
N THR A 17 -13.62 4.59 22.79
CA THR A 17 -13.38 4.16 21.40
C THR A 17 -11.90 3.90 21.13
N LEU A 18 -11.03 4.84 21.52
CA LEU A 18 -9.58 4.71 21.35
C LEU A 18 -9.03 3.50 22.10
N ARG A 19 -9.51 3.24 23.33
CA ARG A 19 -9.12 2.05 24.10
C ARG A 19 -9.49 0.76 23.37
N PHE A 20 -10.72 0.67 22.87
CA PHE A 20 -11.17 -0.49 22.10
C PHE A 20 -10.34 -0.70 20.83
N MET A 21 -10.05 0.38 20.11
CA MET A 21 -9.18 0.32 18.93
C MET A 21 -7.77 -0.16 19.28
N LEU A 22 -7.21 0.32 20.39
CA LEU A 22 -5.89 -0.10 20.87
C LEU A 22 -5.87 -1.58 21.22
N GLU A 23 -6.92 -2.10 21.83
CA GLU A 23 -7.05 -3.52 22.15
C GLU A 23 -7.09 -4.39 20.87
N VAL A 24 -7.89 -4.00 19.88
CA VAL A 24 -7.92 -4.68 18.57
C VAL A 24 -6.55 -4.61 17.88
N MET A 25 -5.86 -3.47 17.96
CA MET A 25 -4.52 -3.31 17.40
C MET A 25 -3.50 -4.20 18.12
N SER A 26 -3.54 -4.26 19.45
CA SER A 26 -2.68 -5.11 20.27
C SER A 26 -2.85 -6.59 19.90
N LEU A 27 -4.10 -7.07 19.78
CA LEU A 27 -4.39 -8.42 19.33
C LEU A 27 -3.85 -8.72 17.92
N LYS A 28 -3.91 -7.76 17.01
CA LYS A 28 -3.32 -7.91 15.67
C LYS A 28 -1.79 -7.96 15.72
N CYS A 29 -1.16 -7.13 16.54
CA CYS A 29 0.28 -7.11 16.73
C CYS A 29 0.80 -8.44 17.26
N THR A 30 0.21 -8.98 18.33
CA THR A 30 0.60 -10.29 18.88
C THR A 30 0.40 -11.42 17.86
N LYS A 31 -0.66 -11.36 17.05
CA LYS A 31 -0.87 -12.33 15.98
C LYS A 31 0.22 -12.25 14.90
N LEU A 32 0.59 -11.04 14.47
CA LEU A 32 1.67 -10.84 13.49
C LEU A 32 3.01 -11.29 14.04
N GLU A 33 3.31 -11.01 15.31
CA GLU A 33 4.53 -11.47 15.98
C GLU A 33 4.62 -13.00 15.99
N SER A 34 3.52 -13.69 16.28
CA SER A 34 3.49 -15.16 16.21
C SER A 34 3.78 -15.68 14.79
N GLN A 35 3.24 -15.03 13.75
CA GLN A 35 3.49 -15.41 12.35
C GLN A 35 4.96 -15.18 11.96
N LEU A 36 5.56 -14.07 12.41
CA LEU A 36 6.97 -13.79 12.17
C LEU A 36 7.89 -14.79 12.87
N GLN A 37 7.53 -15.26 14.06
CA GLN A 37 8.28 -16.33 14.74
C GLN A 37 8.22 -17.65 13.98
N GLU A 38 7.06 -18.02 13.43
CA GLU A 38 6.94 -19.25 12.62
C GLU A 38 7.76 -19.16 11.33
N ILE A 39 7.72 -18.02 10.61
CA ILE A 39 8.55 -17.80 9.42
C ILE A 39 10.05 -17.94 9.76
N LYS A 40 10.51 -17.35 10.87
CA LYS A 40 11.91 -17.47 11.30
C LYS A 40 12.32 -18.90 11.66
N LYS A 41 11.39 -19.73 12.19
CA LYS A 41 11.65 -21.15 12.48
C LYS A 41 11.79 -21.97 11.20
N GLU A 42 11.02 -21.65 10.16
CA GLU A 42 11.13 -22.31 8.85
C GLU A 42 12.48 -22.01 8.16
N GLU A 43 13.01 -20.80 8.30
CA GLU A 43 14.32 -20.42 7.75
C GLU A 43 15.50 -21.16 8.40
N GLN A 44 15.40 -21.55 9.68
CA GLN A 44 16.48 -22.25 10.38
C GLN A 44 16.53 -23.76 10.12
N LYS A 45 15.47 -24.37 9.58
CA LYS A 45 15.43 -25.81 9.27
C LYS A 45 16.10 -26.18 7.92
N GLY A 46 16.52 -25.18 7.13
CA GLY A 46 17.05 -25.36 5.77
C GLY A 46 18.58 -25.48 5.62
N THR A 47 19.38 -25.46 6.69
CA THR A 47 20.85 -25.45 6.57
C THR A 47 21.50 -26.68 7.20
N SER A 48 21.52 -27.81 6.48
CA SER A 48 22.55 -28.84 6.61
C SER A 48 22.52 -29.80 5.41
N SER A 49 23.46 -29.63 4.47
CA SER A 49 24.31 -30.68 3.88
C SER A 49 24.86 -30.24 2.51
N ASN A 50 26.18 -30.29 2.39
CA ASN A 50 26.99 -29.86 1.24
C ASN A 50 26.88 -30.82 0.03
N GLN A 51 27.00 -30.30 -1.20
CA GLN A 51 28.09 -30.59 -2.17
C GLN A 51 27.76 -30.19 -3.63
N ILE A 52 28.64 -29.35 -4.20
CA ILE A 52 29.26 -29.35 -5.55
C ILE A 52 28.39 -29.53 -6.81
N GLY A 53 28.42 -28.50 -7.68
CA GLY A 53 28.78 -28.69 -9.09
C GLY A 53 27.69 -28.58 -10.17
N LEU A 54 28.08 -27.88 -11.25
CA LEU A 54 27.56 -27.92 -12.64
C LEU A 54 26.35 -27.03 -12.97
N VAL A 55 26.67 -25.96 -13.70
CA VAL A 55 25.76 -25.28 -14.63
C VAL A 55 25.50 -26.22 -15.81
N PRO A 56 24.23 -26.37 -16.21
CA PRO A 56 23.93 -26.26 -17.64
C PRO A 56 22.78 -25.28 -17.91
N ASN A 57 23.02 -24.45 -18.92
CA ASN A 57 21.99 -23.69 -19.62
C ASN A 57 20.94 -24.67 -20.17
N PHE A 58 19.69 -24.51 -19.75
CA PHE A 58 18.53 -24.93 -20.53
C PHE A 58 17.55 -23.75 -20.60
N ASP A 59 17.47 -23.19 -21.81
CA ASP A 59 16.42 -22.29 -22.23
C ASP A 59 15.10 -23.08 -22.31
N SER A 60 14.14 -22.74 -21.44
CA SER A 60 12.71 -22.90 -21.69
C SER A 60 11.91 -22.27 -20.55
N SER A 61 11.20 -21.20 -20.91
CA SER A 61 9.82 -20.89 -20.55
C SER A 61 9.18 -21.70 -19.39
N LYS A 62 8.59 -20.95 -18.44
CA LYS A 62 7.67 -21.33 -17.35
C LYS A 62 8.31 -21.60 -15.98
N ARG A 63 8.74 -20.54 -15.28
CA ARG A 63 8.68 -20.56 -13.81
C ARG A 63 7.22 -20.42 -13.40
N ALA A 64 6.62 -21.52 -12.98
CA ALA A 64 5.36 -21.54 -12.27
C ALA A 64 5.50 -20.67 -11.03
N ARG A 65 4.92 -19.48 -11.10
CA ARG A 65 4.66 -18.61 -9.96
C ARG A 65 3.77 -19.41 -9.00
N LEU A 66 4.22 -19.59 -7.76
CA LEU A 66 3.34 -20.01 -6.67
C LEU A 66 2.23 -18.96 -6.55
N GLU A 67 1.10 -19.25 -7.19
CA GLU A 67 -0.15 -18.54 -7.04
C GLU A 67 -0.63 -18.76 -5.61
N PHE A 68 -0.38 -17.80 -4.72
CA PHE A 68 -1.15 -17.68 -3.49
C PHE A 68 -2.57 -17.27 -3.88
N PRO A 69 -3.59 -18.13 -3.71
CA PRO A 69 -4.96 -17.76 -4.02
C PRO A 69 -5.47 -16.91 -2.86
N THR A 70 -5.45 -15.60 -3.01
CA THR A 70 -6.45 -14.76 -2.35
C THR A 70 -6.77 -13.61 -3.29
N ALA A 71 -7.48 -13.96 -4.37
CA ALA A 71 -8.12 -13.00 -5.26
C ALA A 71 -9.29 -12.31 -4.51
N LYS A 72 -8.95 -11.47 -3.54
CA LYS A 72 -9.79 -10.33 -3.21
C LYS A 72 -9.49 -9.29 -4.28
N LYS A 73 -10.52 -8.82 -4.99
CA LYS A 73 -10.39 -7.69 -5.91
C LYS A 73 -9.69 -6.56 -5.12
N PRO A 74 -8.58 -6.00 -5.62
CA PRO A 74 -7.96 -4.84 -4.98
C PRO A 74 -9.03 -3.77 -4.78
N LEU A 75 -9.06 -3.15 -3.60
CA LEU A 75 -10.03 -2.09 -3.35
C LEU A 75 -9.61 -0.88 -4.19
N GLU A 76 -10.32 -0.63 -5.29
CA GLU A 76 -10.08 0.52 -6.16
C GLU A 76 -10.92 1.71 -5.69
N VAL A 77 -10.25 2.79 -5.28
CA VAL A 77 -10.88 4.05 -4.87
C VAL A 77 -10.50 5.15 -5.83
N PHE A 78 -11.51 5.92 -6.29
CA PHE A 78 -11.32 7.09 -7.14
C PHE A 78 -11.38 8.38 -6.33
N VAL A 79 -10.30 9.16 -6.35
CA VAL A 79 -10.25 10.48 -5.68
C VAL A 79 -10.12 11.58 -6.73
N ARG A 80 -10.94 12.64 -6.59
CA ARG A 80 -10.84 13.85 -7.40
C ARG A 80 -9.95 14.87 -6.67
N THR A 81 -8.88 15.31 -7.32
CA THR A 81 -8.03 16.41 -6.82
C THR A 81 -8.47 17.76 -7.37
N ASN A 82 -8.18 18.83 -6.62
CA ASN A 82 -8.44 20.19 -7.06
C ASN A 82 -7.60 20.49 -8.32
N PRO A 83 -8.18 21.02 -9.40
CA PRO A 83 -7.43 21.33 -10.60
C PRO A 83 -6.32 22.38 -10.43
N ASN A 84 -6.29 23.16 -9.35
CA ASN A 84 -5.25 24.16 -9.09
C ASN A 84 -4.15 23.64 -8.17
N ASP A 85 -4.22 22.37 -7.75
CA ASP A 85 -3.19 21.74 -6.94
C ASP A 85 -2.14 21.10 -7.85
N ASP A 86 -1.05 21.83 -8.09
CA ASP A 86 0.13 21.35 -8.84
C ASP A 86 1.00 20.42 -7.98
N SER A 87 0.67 20.24 -6.70
CA SER A 87 1.38 19.32 -5.84
C SER A 87 1.10 17.88 -6.25
N LEU A 88 2.16 17.15 -6.62
CA LEU A 88 2.13 15.69 -6.72
C LEU A 88 1.88 15.01 -5.36
N THR A 89 1.82 15.80 -4.29
CA THR A 89 1.58 15.36 -2.93
C THR A 89 0.08 15.38 -2.64
N ILE A 90 -0.55 14.22 -2.78
CA ILE A 90 -1.94 14.06 -2.39
C ILE A 90 -2.01 13.95 -0.87
N LYS A 91 -2.86 14.77 -0.25
CA LYS A 91 -3.07 14.82 1.20
C LYS A 91 -3.88 13.63 1.72
N ASP A 92 -3.53 12.41 1.31
CA ASP A 92 -4.15 11.17 1.78
C ASP A 92 -3.47 10.57 3.02
N GLY A 93 -2.44 11.25 3.56
CA GLY A 93 -1.70 10.81 4.74
C GLY A 93 -0.68 9.70 4.46
N TYR A 94 -0.60 9.21 3.22
CA TYR A 94 0.37 8.19 2.83
C TYR A 94 1.58 8.83 2.15
N GLN A 95 2.76 8.25 2.39
CA GLN A 95 3.97 8.65 1.71
C GLN A 95 4.17 7.84 0.43
N TRP A 96 4.19 8.53 -0.71
CA TRP A 96 4.28 7.94 -2.04
C TRP A 96 5.66 8.17 -2.67
N ARG A 97 6.23 7.14 -3.30
CA ARG A 97 7.43 7.25 -4.15
C ARG A 97 7.05 7.00 -5.61
N LYS A 98 7.40 7.93 -6.49
CA LYS A 98 7.23 7.76 -7.94
C LYS A 98 8.20 6.68 -8.42
N TYR A 99 7.70 5.73 -9.20
CA TYR A 99 8.55 4.69 -9.79
C TYR A 99 8.53 4.70 -11.32
N GLY A 100 7.57 5.40 -11.93
CA GLY A 100 7.49 5.49 -13.39
C GLY A 100 6.51 6.53 -13.89
N GLN A 101 6.60 6.85 -15.17
CA GLN A 101 5.69 7.72 -15.90
C GLN A 101 5.50 7.16 -17.32
N LYS A 102 4.26 7.10 -17.78
CA LYS A 102 3.93 6.71 -19.15
C LYS A 102 3.32 7.90 -19.88
N VAL A 103 3.93 8.27 -21.01
CA VAL A 103 3.36 9.20 -21.99
C VAL A 103 2.87 8.35 -23.15
N THR A 104 1.69 8.67 -23.67
CA THR A 104 1.10 7.99 -24.82
C THR A 104 0.82 9.01 -25.90
N LYS A 105 1.10 8.69 -27.17
CA LYS A 105 0.94 9.61 -28.30
C LYS A 105 -0.47 10.21 -28.39
N ASP A 106 -1.49 9.42 -28.04
CA ASP A 106 -2.91 9.79 -28.20
C ASP A 106 -3.53 10.40 -26.93
N ASN A 107 -2.83 10.37 -25.80
CA ASN A 107 -3.30 11.00 -24.57
C ASN A 107 -2.24 11.97 -24.07
N ALA A 108 -2.54 13.26 -24.26
CA ALA A 108 -1.67 14.36 -23.91
C ALA A 108 -1.16 14.21 -22.47
N SER A 109 -2.05 13.92 -21.52
CA SER A 109 -1.78 13.88 -20.08
C SER A 109 -0.88 12.71 -19.68
N PRO A 110 0.39 12.95 -19.28
CA PRO A 110 1.28 11.89 -18.82
C PRO A 110 0.72 11.21 -17.58
N ARG A 111 0.74 9.88 -17.53
CA ARG A 111 0.33 9.12 -16.34
C ARG A 111 1.53 8.81 -15.46
N ALA A 112 1.55 9.33 -14.25
CA ALA A 112 2.53 9.01 -13.23
C ALA A 112 2.07 7.83 -12.36
N TYR A 113 3.02 6.97 -11.99
CA TYR A 113 2.79 5.79 -11.15
C TYR A 113 3.58 5.87 -9.86
N PHE A 114 2.90 5.56 -8.75
CA PHE A 114 3.45 5.63 -7.41
C PHE A 114 3.27 4.31 -6.66
N ARG A 115 4.24 4.02 -5.79
CA ARG A 115 4.20 2.94 -4.82
C ARG A 115 4.31 3.52 -3.41
N CYS A 116 3.72 2.83 -2.44
CA CYS A 116 3.90 3.19 -1.04
C CYS A 116 5.40 3.12 -0.67
N SER A 117 5.81 4.07 0.15
CA SER A 117 7.18 4.26 0.56
C SER A 117 7.47 3.78 1.99
N MET A 118 6.42 3.49 2.76
CA MET A 118 6.54 3.14 4.19
C MET A 118 6.96 1.69 4.44
N ALA A 119 6.67 0.76 3.52
CA ALA A 119 7.13 -0.62 3.63
C ALA A 119 7.55 -1.19 2.26
N PRO A 120 8.69 -1.89 2.16
CA PRO A 120 9.16 -2.50 0.90
C PRO A 120 8.15 -3.47 0.26
N SER A 121 7.33 -4.14 1.09
CA SER A 121 6.31 -5.10 0.67
C SER A 121 4.88 -4.53 0.62
N CYS A 122 4.70 -3.22 0.74
CA CYS A 122 3.37 -2.63 0.71
C CYS A 122 2.73 -2.80 -0.69
N PRO A 123 1.53 -3.42 -0.80
CA PRO A 123 0.87 -3.64 -2.09
C PRO A 123 0.24 -2.38 -2.68
N ALA A 124 0.10 -1.31 -1.89
CA ALA A 124 -0.61 -0.10 -2.27
C ALA A 124 0.04 0.59 -3.48
N LYS A 125 -0.77 0.81 -4.52
CA LYS A 125 -0.36 1.44 -5.78
C LYS A 125 -1.32 2.54 -6.16
N LYS A 126 -0.76 3.57 -6.78
CA LYS A 126 -1.55 4.74 -7.17
C LYS A 126 -1.16 5.24 -8.55
N LYS A 127 -2.16 5.70 -9.28
CA LYS A 127 -2.03 6.32 -10.60
C LYS A 127 -2.49 7.77 -10.51
N HIS A 128 -1.69 8.68 -11.06
CA HIS A 128 -2.03 10.10 -11.15
C HIS A 128 -1.87 10.57 -12.59
N TRP A 129 -2.84 11.30 -13.10
CA TRP A 129 -2.73 11.95 -14.40
C TRP A 129 -2.13 13.32 -14.18
N LEU A 130 -0.95 13.55 -14.74
CA LEU A 130 -0.35 14.87 -14.73
C LEU A 130 -1.15 15.75 -15.68
N LYS A 131 -1.51 16.94 -15.22
CA LYS A 131 -2.03 17.98 -16.08
C LYS A 131 -0.92 18.35 -17.06
N GLN A 132 -1.22 18.40 -18.36
CA GLN A 132 -0.43 19.28 -19.22
C GLN A 132 -0.65 20.70 -18.70
N LEU A 133 0.42 21.48 -18.65
CA LEU A 133 0.42 22.92 -18.39
C LEU A 133 -0.57 23.73 -19.27
N HIS A 134 -1.27 23.11 -20.22
CA HIS A 134 -2.17 23.80 -21.16
C HIS A 134 -3.60 23.25 -21.31
N LYS A 135 -4.03 22.15 -20.69
CA LYS A 135 -5.45 21.73 -20.77
C LYS A 135 -5.92 21.04 -19.48
N ILE A 136 -6.80 21.72 -18.75
CA ILE A 136 -7.45 21.21 -17.54
C ILE A 136 -8.45 20.11 -17.96
N SER A 137 -8.16 18.86 -17.63
CA SER A 137 -9.12 17.75 -17.64
C SER A 137 -9.14 17.11 -16.26
N PRO A 138 -10.30 16.66 -15.73
CA PRO A 138 -10.39 16.10 -14.39
C PRO A 138 -9.48 14.88 -14.22
N VAL A 139 -8.65 14.91 -13.18
CA VAL A 139 -7.68 13.85 -12.85
C VAL A 139 -8.40 12.76 -12.06
N ASN A 140 -8.52 11.56 -12.64
CA ASN A 140 -9.07 10.38 -11.97
C ASN A 140 -7.95 9.60 -11.27
N ILE A 141 -7.90 9.62 -9.94
CA ILE A 141 -6.88 8.90 -9.17
C ILE A 141 -7.40 7.53 -8.80
N SER A 142 -6.89 6.46 -9.41
CA SER A 142 -7.12 5.08 -8.93
C SER A 142 -6.12 4.74 -7.83
N VAL A 143 -6.61 4.49 -6.61
CA VAL A 143 -5.85 3.88 -5.52
C VAL A 143 -6.24 2.40 -5.47
N ASN A 144 -5.27 1.49 -5.60
CA ASN A 144 -5.49 0.07 -5.28
C ASN A 144 -4.91 -0.17 -3.88
N VAL A 145 -5.79 -0.46 -2.92
CA VAL A 145 -5.44 -0.89 -1.55
C VAL A 145 -5.45 -2.41 -1.48
#